data_AF-I4FZA1-F1
#
_entry.id   AF-I4FZA1-F1
#
_cell.length_a   1.000
_cell.length_b   1.000
_cell.length_c   1.000
_cell.angle_alpha   90.00
_cell.angle_beta   90.00
_cell.angle_gamma   90.00
#
_symmetry.space_group_name_H-M   'P 1'
#
loop_
_entity.id
_entity.type
_entity.pdbx_description
1 polymer ?
#
loop_
_entity_poly.entity_id
_entity_poly.type
_entity_poly.pdbx_seq_one_letter_code
_entity_poly.pdbx_strand_id
1 'polypeptide(L)'
;MREQLLGENHPDVAASLNNLAGLYKYQGRYIEAEPLYKRSLSLREQLLGENHPDVAASLNNLAGLYKYQGRYAEAEPLYVRAIAIYQERLGENHPDTQIVRQNFMILSNKAAAFL
;
A
#
# COMPACT_ATOMS: atom_id res chain seq x y z
N MET A 1 -15.86 -5.14 16.59
CA MET A 1 -14.82 -5.05 15.52
C MET A 1 -13.68 -6.01 15.84
N ARG A 2 -12.94 -6.56 14.86
CA ARG A 2 -11.82 -7.49 15.13
C ARG A 2 -10.82 -6.95 16.17
N GLU A 3 -10.60 -5.64 16.18
CA GLU A 3 -9.79 -4.93 17.17
C GLU A 3 -10.26 -5.13 18.63
N GLN A 4 -11.57 -5.09 18.89
CA GLN A 4 -12.12 -5.32 20.23
C GLN A 4 -12.01 -6.78 20.69
N LEU A 5 -11.87 -7.72 19.75
CA LEU A 5 -11.82 -9.16 20.04
C LEU A 5 -10.38 -9.71 20.09
N LEU A 6 -9.48 -9.14 19.28
CA LEU A 6 -8.13 -9.67 19.05
C LEU A 6 -7.03 -8.75 19.61
N GLY A 7 -7.38 -7.54 20.04
CA GLY A 7 -6.44 -6.49 20.42
C GLY A 7 -5.90 -5.71 19.21
N GLU A 8 -5.38 -4.51 19.47
CA GLU A 8 -4.97 -3.55 18.43
C GLU A 8 -3.79 -4.04 17.57
N ASN A 9 -2.97 -4.94 18.10
CA ASN A 9 -1.75 -5.44 17.47
C ASN A 9 -1.92 -6.80 16.79
N HIS A 10 -3.15 -7.22 16.45
CA HIS A 10 -3.38 -8.50 15.78
C HIS A 10 -3.24 -8.38 14.24
N PRO A 11 -2.59 -9.33 13.53
CA PRO A 11 -2.46 -9.29 12.06
C PRO A 11 -3.80 -9.11 11.31
N ASP A 12 -4.86 -9.73 11.81
CA ASP A 12 -6.21 -9.59 11.23
C ASP A 12 -6.79 -8.17 11.31
N VAL A 13 -6.32 -7.35 12.27
CA VAL A 13 -6.70 -5.94 12.37
C VAL A 13 -6.06 -5.17 11.22
N ALA A 14 -4.78 -5.39 10.93
CA ALA A 14 -4.12 -4.76 9.79
C ALA A 14 -4.82 -5.11 8.45
N ALA A 15 -5.16 -6.39 8.26
CA ALA A 15 -5.91 -6.83 7.08
C ALA A 15 -7.30 -6.14 6.98
N SER A 16 -8.03 -6.07 8.09
CA SER A 16 -9.33 -5.38 8.13
C SER A 16 -9.24 -3.89 7.82
N LEU A 17 -8.24 -3.20 8.38
CA LEU A 17 -8.00 -1.78 8.11
C LEU A 17 -7.67 -1.53 6.63
N ASN A 18 -6.78 -2.35 6.05
CA ASN A 18 -6.44 -2.28 4.63
C ASN A 18 -7.69 -2.46 3.74
N ASN A 19 -8.55 -3.42 4.06
CA ASN A 19 -9.76 -3.69 3.27
C ASN A 19 -10.78 -2.56 3.38
N LEU A 20 -10.97 -1.99 4.58
CA LEU A 20 -11.84 -0.83 4.77
C LEU A 20 -11.32 0.40 4.03
N ALA A 21 -10.00 0.63 4.06
CA ALA A 21 -9.36 1.68 3.28
C ALA A 21 -9.56 1.47 1.76
N GLY A 22 -9.49 0.22 1.29
CA GLY A 22 -9.80 -0.16 -0.09
C GLY A 22 -11.22 0.20 -0.50
N LEU A 23 -12.20 -0.09 0.36
CA LEU A 23 -13.59 0.26 0.15
C LEU A 23 -13.79 1.78 0.07
N TYR A 24 -13.21 2.54 1.01
CA TYR A 24 -13.29 4.00 0.99
C TYR A 24 -12.61 4.61 -0.23
N LYS A 25 -11.43 4.11 -0.63
CA LYS A 25 -10.78 4.51 -1.88
C LYS A 25 -11.69 4.30 -3.08
N TYR A 26 -12.34 3.13 -3.19
CA TYR A 26 -13.26 2.83 -4.30
C TYR A 26 -14.47 3.78 -4.34
N GLN A 27 -14.91 4.26 -3.18
CA GLN A 27 -15.99 5.25 -3.04
C GLN A 27 -15.52 6.71 -3.25
N GLY A 28 -14.24 6.96 -3.55
CA GLY A 28 -13.69 8.32 -3.64
C GLY A 28 -13.47 9.00 -2.28
N ARG A 29 -13.64 8.27 -1.18
CA ARG A 29 -13.50 8.74 0.21
C ARG A 29 -12.05 8.68 0.67
N TYR A 30 -11.21 9.48 0.03
CA TYR A 30 -9.76 9.38 0.18
C TYR A 30 -9.25 9.84 1.54
N ILE A 31 -9.89 10.84 2.14
CA ILE A 31 -9.55 11.37 3.46
C ILE A 31 -9.74 10.30 4.53
N GLU A 32 -10.79 9.49 4.43
CA GLU A 32 -11.04 8.38 5.35
C GLU A 32 -10.18 7.15 5.06
N ALA A 33 -9.77 6.93 3.80
CA ALA A 33 -8.94 5.80 3.41
C ALA A 33 -7.48 5.94 3.88
N GLU A 34 -6.90 7.14 3.79
CA GLU A 34 -5.48 7.39 4.09
C GLU A 34 -5.04 6.96 5.50
N PRO A 35 -5.71 7.39 6.60
CA PRO A 35 -5.29 6.99 7.94
C PRO A 35 -5.40 5.48 8.16
N LEU A 36 -6.37 4.81 7.53
CA LEU A 36 -6.55 3.37 7.64
C LEU A 36 -5.43 2.59 6.94
N TYR A 37 -5.01 3.01 5.73
CA TYR A 37 -3.85 2.42 5.07
C TYR A 37 -2.56 2.65 5.86
N LYS A 38 -2.34 3.87 6.40
CA LYS A 38 -1.16 4.17 7.23
C LYS A 38 -1.12 3.31 8.49
N ARG A 39 -2.25 3.16 9.18
CA ARG A 39 -2.34 2.29 10.38
C ARG A 39 -2.10 0.82 10.03
N SER A 40 -2.67 0.32 8.93
CA SER A 40 -2.40 -1.03 8.44
C SER A 40 -0.91 -1.25 8.13
N LEU A 41 -0.27 -0.29 7.46
CA LEU A 41 1.16 -0.34 7.13
C LEU A 41 2.01 -0.42 8.41
N SER A 42 1.78 0.49 9.35
CA SER A 42 2.53 0.54 10.61
C SER A 42 2.38 -0.77 11.42
N LEU A 43 1.17 -1.32 11.50
CA LEU A 43 0.95 -2.61 12.17
C LEU A 43 1.68 -3.76 11.47
N ARG A 44 1.68 -3.81 10.14
CA ARG A 44 2.41 -4.87 9.40
C ARG A 44 3.92 -4.73 9.56
N GLU A 45 4.45 -3.52 9.57
CA GLU A 45 5.88 -3.29 9.83
C GLU A 45 6.27 -3.76 11.25
N GLN A 46 5.43 -3.45 12.25
CA GLN A 46 5.66 -3.88 13.64
C GLN A 46 5.57 -5.40 13.82
N LEU A 47 4.60 -6.06 13.17
CA LEU A 47 4.31 -7.48 13.40
C LEU A 47 5.12 -8.43 12.52
N LEU A 48 5.47 -8.01 11.30
CA LEU A 48 6.06 -8.88 10.27
C LEU A 48 7.49 -8.44 9.88
N GLY A 49 7.88 -7.22 10.27
CA GLY A 49 9.12 -6.59 9.84
C GLY A 49 8.98 -5.83 8.52
N GLU A 50 9.84 -4.83 8.34
CA GLU A 50 9.77 -3.85 7.25
C GLU A 50 9.91 -4.44 5.83
N ASN A 51 10.50 -5.62 5.71
CA ASN A 51 10.78 -6.29 4.42
C ASN A 51 9.82 -7.45 4.12
N HIS A 52 8.68 -7.54 4.82
CA HIS A 52 7.70 -8.59 4.57
C HIS A 52 6.84 -8.27 3.33
N PRO A 53 6.45 -9.26 2.49
CA PRO A 53 5.58 -9.04 1.33
C PRO A 53 4.26 -8.31 1.63
N ASP A 54 3.66 -8.52 2.81
CA ASP A 54 2.44 -7.80 3.21
C ASP A 54 2.67 -6.30 3.49
N VAL A 55 3.90 -5.91 3.89
CA VAL A 55 4.29 -4.49 3.98
C VAL A 55 4.33 -3.90 2.58
N ALA A 56 4.92 -4.60 1.60
CA ALA A 56 4.91 -4.18 0.20
C ALA A 56 3.48 -4.04 -0.36
N ALA A 57 2.56 -4.94 0.01
CA ALA A 57 1.15 -4.85 -0.36
C ALA A 57 0.50 -3.56 0.19
N SER A 58 0.73 -3.24 1.46
CA SER A 58 0.25 -2.01 2.09
C SER A 58 0.83 -0.76 1.42
N LEU A 59 2.14 -0.75 1.14
CA LEU A 59 2.84 0.34 0.46
C LEU A 59 2.24 0.59 -0.93
N ASN A 60 2.07 -0.46 -1.74
CA ASN A 60 1.45 -0.39 -3.07
C ASN A 60 0.01 0.17 -2.99
N ASN A 61 -0.78 -0.21 -1.98
CA ASN A 61 -2.14 0.29 -1.82
C ASN A 61 -2.19 1.78 -1.44
N LEU A 62 -1.33 2.21 -0.51
CA LEU A 62 -1.22 3.62 -0.12
C LEU A 62 -0.69 4.48 -1.27
N ALA A 63 0.31 3.99 -2.01
CA ALA A 63 0.79 4.62 -3.24
C ALA A 63 -0.31 4.75 -4.29
N GLY A 64 -1.14 3.71 -4.43
CA GLY A 64 -2.34 3.72 -5.27
C GLY A 64 -3.31 4.84 -4.88
N LEU A 65 -3.59 5.01 -3.59
CA LEU A 65 -4.44 6.08 -3.08
C LEU A 65 -3.90 7.48 -3.45
N TYR A 66 -2.60 7.71 -3.27
CA TYR A 66 -1.97 8.99 -3.63
C TYR A 66 -1.97 9.23 -5.14
N LYS A 67 -1.67 8.21 -5.94
CA LYS A 67 -1.77 8.27 -7.41
C LYS A 67 -3.15 8.71 -7.87
N TYR A 68 -4.23 8.16 -7.30
CA TYR A 68 -5.61 8.55 -7.67
C TYR A 68 -5.96 9.99 -7.32
N GLN A 69 -5.25 10.59 -6.36
CA GLN A 69 -5.40 11.99 -5.96
C GLN A 69 -4.45 12.94 -6.70
N GLY A 70 -3.62 12.46 -7.64
CA GLY A 70 -2.60 13.26 -8.30
C GLY A 70 -1.39 13.60 -7.42
N ARG A 71 -1.29 12.99 -6.23
CA ARG A 71 -0.21 13.20 -5.24
C ARG A 71 1.01 12.35 -5.60
N TYR A 72 1.59 12.59 -6.78
CA TYR A 72 2.59 11.69 -7.36
C TYR A 72 3.90 11.63 -6.55
N ALA A 73 4.36 12.77 -6.03
CA ALA A 73 5.56 12.86 -5.20
C ALA A 73 5.47 12.02 -3.91
N GLU A 74 4.26 11.80 -3.39
CA GLU A 74 4.04 10.96 -2.20
C GLU A 74 3.88 9.48 -2.57
N ALA A 75 3.41 9.17 -3.77
CA ALA A 75 3.21 7.80 -4.25
C ALA A 75 4.52 7.12 -4.67
N GLU A 76 5.41 7.86 -5.33
CA GLU A 76 6.68 7.35 -5.88
C GLU A 76 7.55 6.60 -4.87
N PRO A 77 7.93 7.18 -3.72
CA PRO A 77 8.80 6.47 -2.76
C PRO A 77 8.16 5.19 -2.21
N LEU A 78 6.83 5.15 -2.10
CA LEU A 78 6.09 3.97 -1.64
C LEU A 78 6.12 2.85 -2.67
N TYR A 79 5.95 3.15 -3.96
CA TYR A 79 6.09 2.15 -5.02
C TYR A 79 7.51 1.63 -5.11
N VAL A 80 8.53 2.51 -5.04
CA VAL A 80 9.94 2.10 -5.06
C VAL A 80 10.26 1.13 -3.93
N ARG A 81 9.81 1.44 -2.71
CA ARG A 81 10.00 0.55 -1.55
C ARG A 81 9.25 -0.78 -1.71
N ALA A 82 8.02 -0.76 -2.20
CA ALA A 82 7.25 -1.99 -2.46
C ALA A 82 7.90 -2.88 -3.53
N ILE A 83 8.44 -2.29 -4.61
CA ILE A 83 9.18 -3.00 -5.67
C ILE A 83 10.40 -3.70 -5.06
N ALA A 84 11.20 -2.98 -4.27
CA ALA A 84 12.41 -3.53 -3.65
C ALA A 84 12.08 -4.76 -2.77
N ILE A 85 11.06 -4.65 -1.91
CA ILE A 85 10.65 -5.74 -1.03
C ILE A 85 10.15 -6.95 -1.83
N TYR A 86 9.23 -6.75 -2.78
CA TYR A 86 8.69 -7.86 -3.57
C TYR A 86 9.77 -8.53 -4.42
N GLN A 87 10.67 -7.75 -5.02
CA GLN A 87 11.78 -8.30 -5.79
C GLN A 87 12.73 -9.12 -4.93
N GLU A 88 13.10 -8.64 -3.73
CA GLU A 88 13.98 -9.38 -2.81
C GLU A 88 13.33 -10.67 -2.30
N ARG A 89 12.03 -10.62 -1.95
CA ARG A 89 11.35 -11.74 -1.27
C ARG A 89 10.72 -12.76 -2.20
N LEU A 90 10.22 -12.33 -3.34
CA LEU A 90 9.43 -13.16 -4.25
C LEU A 90 10.11 -13.33 -5.62
N GLY A 91 11.11 -12.52 -5.93
CA GLY A 91 11.81 -12.52 -7.22
C GLY A 91 11.16 -11.59 -8.26
N GLU A 92 11.94 -11.27 -9.28
CA GLU A 92 11.55 -10.31 -10.32
C GLU A 92 10.31 -10.74 -11.10
N ASN A 93 10.17 -12.03 -11.42
CA ASN A 93 9.07 -12.55 -12.24
C ASN A 93 7.80 -12.87 -11.45
N HIS A 94 7.77 -12.63 -10.13
CA HIS A 94 6.57 -12.87 -9.34
C HIS A 94 5.43 -11.92 -9.75
N PRO A 95 4.17 -12.39 -9.84
CA PRO A 95 3.04 -11.55 -10.23
C PRO A 95 2.93 -10.24 -9.44
N ASP A 96 3.11 -10.28 -8.12
CA ASP A 96 3.03 -9.07 -7.28
C ASP A 96 4.15 -8.07 -7.61
N THR A 97 5.37 -8.54 -7.86
CA THR A 97 6.49 -7.70 -8.31
C THR A 97 6.15 -7.00 -9.63
N GLN A 98 5.56 -7.73 -10.58
CA GLN A 98 5.17 -7.21 -11.88
C GLN A 98 4.01 -6.19 -11.76
N ILE A 99 3.02 -6.48 -10.93
CA ILE A 99 1.88 -5.59 -10.68
C ILE A 99 2.34 -4.26 -10.09
N VAL A 100 3.21 -4.28 -9.06
CA VAL A 100 3.68 -3.03 -8.45
C VAL A 100 4.54 -2.21 -9.42
N ARG A 101 5.35 -2.86 -10.26
CA ARG A 101 6.13 -2.19 -11.32
C ARG A 101 5.22 -1.56 -12.37
N GLN A 102 4.16 -2.26 -12.78
CA GLN A 102 3.16 -1.70 -13.69
C GLN A 102 2.47 -0.47 -13.09
N ASN A 103 2.07 -0.55 -11.81
CA ASN A 103 1.47 0.58 -11.11
C ASN A 103 2.41 1.80 -11.05
N PHE A 104 3.70 1.55 -10.81
CA PHE A 104 4.74 2.59 -10.82
C PHE A 104 4.94 3.20 -12.21
N MET A 105 5.01 2.40 -13.28
CA MET A 105 5.11 2.93 -14.65
C MET A 105 3.91 3.83 -15.01
N ILE A 106 2.70 3.44 -14.61
CA ILE A 106 1.49 4.26 -14.81
C ILE A 106 1.59 5.59 -14.04
N LEU A 107 2.15 5.58 -12.83
CA LEU A 107 2.42 6.80 -12.07
C LEU A 107 3.39 7.70 -12.83
N SER A 108 4.56 7.19 -13.23
CA SER A 108 5.60 7.97 -13.90
C SER A 108 5.11 8.60 -15.20
N ASN A 109 4.33 7.86 -16.00
CA ASN A 109 3.73 8.38 -17.23
C ASN A 109 2.72 9.50 -16.95
N LYS A 110 1.91 9.37 -15.89
CA LYS A 110 0.98 10.42 -15.48
C LYS A 110 1.71 11.65 -14.97
N ALA A 111 2.73 11.48 -14.13
CA ALA A 111 3.51 12.60 -13.59
C ALA A 111 4.19 13.41 -14.69
N ALA A 112 4.76 12.73 -15.70
CA ALA A 112 5.39 13.38 -16.85
C ALA A 112 4.42 14.18 -17.73
N ALA A 113 3.12 13.86 -17.72
CA ALA A 113 2.12 14.57 -18.52
C ALA A 113 1.70 15.95 -17.95
N PHE A 114 2.17 16.31 -16.75
CA PHE A 114 1.85 17.58 -16.08
C PHE A 114 3.07 18.52 -15.95
N LEU A 115 4.19 18.19 -16.62
CA LEU A 115 5.40 19.02 -16.73
C LEU A 115 5.52 19.56 -18.16
#